data_AF-A0A1E7YMF6-F1
#
_entry.id   AF-A0A1E7YMF6-F1
#
_cell.length_a   1.000
_cell.length_b   1.000
_cell.length_c   1.000
_cell.angle_alpha   90.00
_cell.angle_beta   90.00
_cell.angle_gamma   90.00
#
_symmetry.space_group_name_H-M   'P 1'
#
loop_
_entity.id
_entity.type
_entity.pdbx_description
1 polymer ?
#
loop_
_entity_poly.entity_id
_entity_poly.type
_entity_poly.pdbx_seq_one_letter_code
_entity_poly.pdbx_strand_id
1 'polypeptide(L)'
;MRRPRSPSFQVTPKGERLDSHFISSLSRPFYLLLAITTASLVAGVWRWQASPSMHGAIAFVMIWATLDLLFLLAALGVLYEKPQRRSEPRAWLDEELVLWVEGRPFRARASDGSRLGIGVDIGFSELDAATRQRALDLFHKAAIVTLRFADGKVLQARIENRQWGPRQQHLHLGLAYRFANIQDERYAVDLAFGDSARLQENLDRRHQGKSILGALAHIAVLAVIEGSKNLWWQLRNLWDLAYGAMGRTLRHGKTKELT
;
A
#
# COMPACT_ATOMS: atom_id res chain seq x y z
N MET A 1 -8.10 5.87 -32.22
CA MET A 1 -9.28 5.63 -33.08
C MET A 1 -8.98 5.36 -34.57
N ARG A 2 -7.74 4.97 -34.97
CA ARG A 2 -7.41 4.80 -36.39
C ARG A 2 -7.80 3.42 -37.00
N ARG A 3 -8.10 2.40 -36.19
CA ARG A 3 -8.48 1.05 -36.66
C ARG A 3 -9.59 0.43 -35.79
N PRO A 4 -10.87 0.82 -35.99
CA PRO A 4 -11.98 0.38 -35.15
C PRO A 4 -12.35 -1.10 -35.32
N ARG A 5 -11.91 -1.76 -36.40
CA ARG A 5 -12.24 -3.17 -36.72
C ARG A 5 -11.19 -4.19 -36.27
N SER A 6 -10.10 -3.74 -35.64
CA SER A 6 -9.03 -4.61 -35.12
C SER A 6 -8.47 -4.15 -33.77
N PRO A 7 -9.31 -3.87 -32.75
CA PRO A 7 -8.81 -3.60 -31.41
C PRO A 7 -8.22 -4.90 -30.84
N SER A 8 -6.92 -4.96 -30.62
CA SER A 8 -6.30 -6.05 -29.86
C SER A 8 -6.27 -5.66 -28.39
N PHE A 9 -7.04 -6.36 -27.55
CA PHE A 9 -6.95 -6.21 -26.11
C PHE A 9 -5.73 -7.03 -25.61
N GLN A 10 -4.57 -6.39 -25.60
CA GLN A 10 -3.40 -6.98 -24.96
C GLN A 10 -3.59 -6.89 -23.46
N VAL A 11 -3.91 -8.03 -22.85
CA VAL A 11 -4.02 -8.15 -21.40
C VAL A 11 -2.64 -7.89 -20.82
N THR A 12 -2.52 -6.87 -19.97
CA THR A 12 -1.31 -6.64 -19.18
C THR A 12 -1.00 -7.93 -18.43
N PRO A 13 0.20 -8.53 -18.56
CA PRO A 13 0.52 -9.76 -17.85
C PRO A 13 0.31 -9.53 -16.35
N LYS A 14 -0.67 -10.23 -15.79
CA LYS A 14 -0.92 -10.23 -14.35
C LYS A 14 0.19 -11.07 -13.71
N GLY A 15 1.18 -10.38 -13.17
CA GLY A 15 2.18 -10.98 -12.29
C GLY A 15 3.58 -10.94 -12.87
N GLU A 16 4.49 -10.29 -12.13
CA GLU A 16 5.75 -10.93 -11.73
C GLU A 16 6.57 -10.14 -10.70
N ARG A 17 6.07 -9.02 -10.15
CA ARG A 17 6.80 -8.26 -9.12
C ARG A 17 5.89 -7.63 -8.08
N LEU A 18 5.48 -8.39 -7.07
CA LEU A 18 4.70 -7.90 -5.92
C LEU A 18 5.56 -7.66 -4.67
N ASP A 19 6.82 -8.08 -4.68
CA ASP A 19 7.66 -8.12 -3.48
C ASP A 19 8.52 -6.86 -3.26
N SER A 20 8.70 -6.03 -4.29
CA SER A 20 9.58 -4.86 -4.26
C SER A 20 8.91 -3.60 -4.79
N HIS A 21 9.36 -2.44 -4.30
CA HIS A 21 9.00 -1.14 -4.88
C HIS A 21 9.56 -1.03 -6.30
N PHE A 22 8.76 -0.56 -7.25
CA PHE A 22 9.23 -0.30 -8.60
C PHE A 22 8.53 0.91 -9.22
N ILE A 23 9.17 1.50 -10.23
CA ILE A 23 8.57 2.56 -11.03
C ILE A 23 7.94 1.93 -12.28
N SER A 24 6.69 2.30 -12.54
CA SER A 24 5.95 1.84 -13.72
C SER A 24 6.69 2.19 -15.01
N SER A 25 6.67 1.28 -16.00
CA SER A 25 7.27 1.52 -17.33
C SER A 25 6.64 2.70 -18.07
N LEU A 26 5.42 3.07 -17.70
CA LEU A 26 4.67 4.20 -18.28
C LEU A 26 5.15 5.58 -17.76
N SER A 27 6.08 5.63 -16.80
CA SER A 27 6.58 6.88 -16.20
C SER A 27 7.37 7.80 -17.11
N ARG A 28 8.00 7.27 -18.17
CA ARG A 28 8.86 8.04 -19.09
C ARG A 28 8.21 9.31 -19.68
N PRO A 29 7.02 9.25 -20.31
CA PRO A 29 6.35 10.46 -20.82
C PRO A 29 6.08 11.48 -19.71
N PHE A 30 5.79 11.04 -18.48
CA PHE A 30 5.55 11.95 -17.35
C PHE A 30 6.81 12.68 -16.91
N TYR A 31 7.98 12.03 -16.92
CA TYR A 31 9.24 12.72 -16.65
C TYR A 31 9.59 13.77 -17.71
N LEU A 32 9.31 13.49 -18.98
CA LEU A 32 9.52 14.47 -20.06
C LEU A 32 8.62 15.69 -19.85
N LEU A 33 7.33 15.48 -19.59
CA LEU A 33 6.39 16.55 -19.30
C LEU A 33 6.81 17.33 -18.04
N LEU A 34 7.25 16.64 -16.99
CA LEU A 34 7.76 17.28 -15.79
C LEU A 34 8.93 18.22 -16.12
N ALA A 35 9.91 17.76 -16.89
CA ALA A 35 11.06 18.57 -17.28
C ALA A 35 10.66 19.80 -18.11
N ILE A 36 9.74 19.64 -19.07
CA ILE A 36 9.22 20.75 -19.90
C ILE A 36 8.46 21.76 -19.05
N THR A 37 7.60 21.30 -18.13
CA THR A 37 6.83 22.18 -17.25
C THR A 37 7.75 22.92 -16.28
N THR A 38 8.75 22.25 -15.70
CA THR A 38 9.76 22.89 -14.86
C THR A 38 10.56 23.95 -15.63
N ALA A 39 11.00 23.65 -16.86
CA ALA A 39 11.70 24.62 -17.70
C ALA A 39 10.81 25.83 -18.04
N SER A 40 9.53 25.61 -18.30
CA SER A 40 8.54 26.67 -18.55
C SER A 40 8.38 27.59 -17.34
N LEU A 41 8.33 27.04 -16.12
CA LEU A 41 8.25 27.84 -14.89
C LEU A 41 9.52 28.67 -14.68
N VAL A 42 10.71 28.11 -14.91
CA VAL A 42 11.98 28.85 -14.85
C VAL A 42 11.99 30.01 -15.86
N ALA A 43 11.56 29.75 -17.10
CA ALA A 43 11.43 30.79 -18.12
C ALA A 43 10.43 31.89 -17.72
N GLY A 44 9.32 31.51 -17.06
CA GLY A 44 8.34 32.45 -16.53
C GLY A 44 8.90 33.34 -15.41
N VAL A 45 9.71 32.80 -14.50
CA VAL A 45 10.42 33.59 -13.45
C VAL A 45 11.40 34.58 -14.08
N TRP A 46 12.14 34.15 -15.10
CA TRP A 46 13.03 35.05 -15.84
C TRP A 46 12.24 36.17 -16.53
N ARG A 47 11.13 35.82 -17.20
CA ARG A 47 10.27 36.78 -17.90
C ARG A 47 9.56 37.75 -16.93
N TRP A 48 9.23 37.30 -15.73
CA TRP A 48 8.68 38.14 -14.66
C TRP A 48 9.61 39.31 -14.32
N GLN A 49 10.92 39.04 -14.21
CA GLN A 49 11.92 40.07 -13.91
C GLN A 49 12.16 40.98 -15.12
N ALA A 50 12.17 40.43 -16.33
CA ALA A 50 12.47 41.17 -17.56
C ALA A 50 11.31 42.05 -18.06
N SER A 51 10.04 41.76 -17.68
CA SER A 51 8.86 42.43 -18.26
C SER A 51 7.83 42.84 -17.21
N PRO A 52 8.06 43.95 -16.46
CA PRO A 52 7.14 44.44 -15.44
C PRO A 52 5.71 44.74 -15.93
N SER A 53 5.59 45.24 -17.16
CA SER A 53 4.29 45.57 -17.76
C SER A 53 3.40 44.35 -18.01
N MET A 54 3.95 43.13 -17.96
CA MET A 54 3.24 41.87 -18.26
C MET A 54 2.95 41.03 -17.00
N HIS A 55 3.21 41.54 -15.80
CA HIS A 55 3.08 40.76 -14.56
C HIS A 55 1.73 40.06 -14.42
N GLY A 56 0.61 40.73 -14.72
CA GLY A 56 -0.71 40.09 -14.64
C GLY A 56 -0.84 38.83 -15.51
N ALA A 57 -0.39 38.90 -16.77
CA ALA A 57 -0.44 37.77 -17.69
C ALA A 57 0.54 36.66 -17.28
N ILE A 58 1.76 37.03 -16.86
CA ILE A 58 2.77 36.07 -16.42
C ILE A 58 2.29 35.34 -15.17
N ALA A 59 1.71 36.04 -14.18
CA ALA A 59 1.16 35.43 -12.98
C ALA A 59 0.09 34.38 -13.33
N PHE A 60 -0.85 34.72 -14.20
CA PHE A 60 -1.91 33.81 -14.61
C PHE A 60 -1.36 32.52 -15.22
N VAL A 61 -0.41 32.61 -16.16
CA VAL A 61 0.21 31.43 -16.77
C VAL A 61 1.04 30.64 -15.76
N MET A 62 1.79 31.31 -14.89
CA MET A 62 2.60 30.67 -13.86
C MET A 62 1.74 29.89 -12.85
N ILE A 63 0.55 30.40 -12.50
CA ILE A 63 -0.40 29.68 -11.64
C ILE A 63 -0.82 28.36 -12.30
N TRP A 64 -1.21 28.39 -13.57
CA TRP A 64 -1.59 27.17 -14.31
C TRP A 64 -0.43 26.19 -14.44
N ALA A 65 0.75 26.65 -14.84
CA ALA A 65 1.93 25.81 -14.95
C ALA A 65 2.34 25.19 -13.60
N THR A 66 2.09 25.89 -12.49
CA THR A 66 2.32 25.36 -11.14
C THR A 66 1.31 24.27 -10.78
N LEU A 67 0.03 24.44 -11.15
CA LEU A 67 -0.98 23.40 -10.99
C LEU A 67 -0.67 22.16 -11.84
N ASP A 68 -0.23 22.35 -13.08
CA ASP A 68 0.20 21.26 -13.95
C ASP A 68 1.39 20.50 -13.37
N LEU A 69 2.39 21.22 -12.83
CA LEU A 69 3.52 20.62 -12.12
C LEU A 69 3.04 19.77 -10.94
N LEU A 70 2.09 20.28 -10.16
CA LEU A 70 1.53 19.57 -9.01
C LEU A 70 0.81 18.28 -9.44
N PHE A 71 0.00 18.31 -10.50
CA PHE A 71 -0.65 17.10 -11.01
C PHE A 71 0.33 16.10 -11.61
N LEU A 72 1.39 16.56 -12.28
CA LEU A 72 2.46 15.69 -12.77
C LEU A 72 3.19 14.98 -11.63
N LEU A 73 3.49 15.70 -10.54
CA LEU A 73 4.07 15.10 -9.33
C LEU A 73 3.12 14.07 -8.69
N ALA A 74 1.81 14.36 -8.64
CA ALA A 74 0.81 13.41 -8.17
C ALA A 74 0.78 12.14 -9.03
N ALA A 75 0.78 12.29 -10.36
CA ALA A 75 0.80 11.17 -11.30
C ALA A 75 2.07 10.32 -11.14
N LEU A 76 3.25 10.94 -11.00
CA LEU A 76 4.50 10.23 -10.73
C LEU A 76 4.47 9.51 -9.38
N GLY A 77 3.87 10.10 -8.36
CA GLY A 77 3.63 9.44 -7.07
C GLY A 77 2.78 8.18 -7.20
N VAL A 78 1.73 8.19 -8.03
CA VAL A 78 0.91 7.00 -8.33
C VAL A 78 1.70 5.94 -9.10
N LEU A 79 2.57 6.36 -10.01
CA LEU A 79 3.42 5.47 -10.81
C LEU A 79 4.59 4.86 -10.01
N TYR A 80 4.77 5.28 -8.75
CA TYR A 80 5.62 4.60 -7.79
C TYR A 80 4.83 3.48 -7.10
N GLU A 81 4.93 2.28 -7.66
CA GLU A 81 4.15 1.14 -7.20
C GLU A 81 4.75 0.57 -5.91
N LYS A 82 3.89 0.41 -4.90
CA LYS A 82 4.25 -0.19 -3.61
C LYS A 82 4.02 -1.71 -3.67
N PRO A 83 4.85 -2.51 -2.98
CA PRO A 83 4.66 -3.95 -2.90
C PRO A 83 3.25 -4.29 -2.42
N GLN A 84 2.49 -5.00 -3.24
CA GLN A 84 1.19 -5.53 -2.83
C GLN A 84 1.39 -6.92 -2.24
N ARG A 85 1.61 -6.96 -0.92
CA ARG A 85 1.90 -8.19 -0.17
C ARG A 85 0.65 -9.04 0.11
N ARG A 86 -0.54 -8.45 -0.05
CA ARG A 86 -1.83 -9.15 0.18
C ARG A 86 -2.29 -9.76 -1.14
N SER A 87 -2.49 -11.08 -1.14
CA SER A 87 -3.07 -11.81 -2.26
C SER A 87 -4.57 -11.55 -2.44
N GLU A 88 -5.25 -11.15 -1.37
CA GLU A 88 -6.69 -10.91 -1.36
C GLU A 88 -7.06 -9.61 -0.62
N PRO A 89 -8.11 -8.91 -1.08
CA PRO A 89 -8.68 -7.81 -0.34
C PRO A 89 -9.29 -8.31 0.97
N ARG A 90 -9.16 -7.50 2.03
CA ARG A 90 -9.79 -7.77 3.33
C ARG A 90 -10.90 -6.76 3.59
N ALA A 91 -12.05 -7.25 4.03
CA ALA A 91 -13.16 -6.44 4.52
C ALA A 91 -13.00 -6.18 6.02
N TRP A 92 -13.50 -5.05 6.50
CA TRP A 92 -13.57 -4.82 7.94
C TRP A 92 -14.61 -5.77 8.52
N LEU A 93 -14.26 -6.35 9.67
CA LEU A 93 -15.07 -7.33 10.38
C LEU A 93 -15.01 -6.97 11.86
N ASP A 94 -16.15 -6.95 12.55
CA ASP A 94 -16.22 -6.74 14.00
C ASP A 94 -17.13 -7.80 14.59
N GLU A 95 -16.54 -8.95 14.91
CA GLU A 95 -17.27 -10.12 15.40
C GLU A 95 -16.52 -10.76 16.57
N GLU A 96 -17.24 -11.09 17.64
CA GLU A 96 -16.66 -11.77 18.79
C GLU A 96 -16.50 -13.26 18.53
N LEU A 97 -15.34 -13.79 18.89
CA LEU A 97 -15.01 -15.20 18.73
C LEU A 97 -14.13 -15.68 19.89
N VAL A 98 -14.09 -17.00 20.06
CA VAL A 98 -13.19 -17.64 21.02
C VAL A 98 -12.04 -18.27 20.27
N LEU A 99 -10.83 -17.79 20.55
CA LEU A 99 -9.61 -18.35 20.02
C LEU A 99 -9.08 -19.42 20.98
N TRP A 100 -9.00 -20.65 20.50
CA TRP A 100 -8.42 -21.78 21.21
C TRP A 100 -6.96 -21.94 20.81
N VAL A 101 -6.08 -21.84 21.80
CA VAL A 101 -4.63 -21.94 21.62
C VAL A 101 -4.09 -22.95 22.62
N GLU A 102 -3.52 -24.04 22.12
CA GLU A 102 -3.06 -25.18 22.94
C GLU A 102 -4.09 -25.63 23.98
N GLY A 103 -5.38 -25.65 23.59
CA GLY A 103 -6.49 -26.07 24.46
C GLY A 103 -7.00 -24.99 25.44
N ARG A 104 -6.45 -23.78 25.43
CA ARG A 104 -6.92 -22.66 26.26
C ARG A 104 -7.78 -21.69 25.46
N PRO A 105 -8.97 -21.30 25.95
CA PRO A 105 -9.82 -20.33 25.28
C PRO A 105 -9.41 -18.90 25.63
N PHE A 106 -9.31 -18.05 24.62
CA PHE A 106 -9.13 -16.61 24.74
C PHE A 106 -10.29 -15.91 24.04
N ARG A 107 -10.90 -14.94 24.73
CA ARG A 107 -11.88 -14.05 24.07
C ARG A 107 -11.12 -13.17 23.09
N ALA A 108 -11.65 -13.10 21.88
CA ALA A 108 -11.04 -12.34 20.81
C ALA A 108 -12.12 -11.66 19.98
N ARG A 109 -11.72 -10.64 19.23
CA ARG A 109 -12.59 -9.91 18.33
C ARG A 109 -11.94 -9.86 16.97
N ALA A 110 -12.66 -10.26 15.93
CA ALA A 110 -12.18 -10.10 14.57
C ALA A 110 -12.08 -8.61 14.24
N SER A 111 -11.05 -8.20 13.49
CA SER A 111 -10.87 -6.83 12.98
C SER A 111 -10.98 -6.73 11.46
N ASP A 112 -10.56 -7.79 10.76
CA ASP A 112 -10.69 -7.89 9.31
C ASP A 112 -10.85 -9.33 8.85
N GLY A 113 -11.48 -9.54 7.69
CA GLY A 113 -11.73 -10.85 7.12
C GLY A 113 -11.52 -10.89 5.61
N SER A 114 -11.14 -12.04 5.09
CA SER A 114 -11.00 -12.35 3.66
C SER A 114 -11.30 -13.83 3.44
N ARG A 115 -11.28 -14.28 2.17
CA ARG A 115 -11.45 -15.71 1.90
C ARG A 115 -10.30 -16.53 2.50
N LEU A 116 -9.05 -16.06 2.49
CA LEU A 116 -7.90 -16.84 2.96
C LEU A 116 -7.47 -16.62 4.42
N GLY A 117 -7.99 -15.59 5.09
CA GLY A 117 -7.56 -15.31 6.46
C GLY A 117 -8.35 -14.22 7.16
N ILE A 118 -8.07 -14.08 8.46
CA ILE A 118 -8.75 -13.20 9.41
C ILE A 118 -7.74 -12.48 10.30
N GLY A 119 -7.99 -11.21 10.58
CA GLY A 119 -7.33 -10.43 11.62
C GLY A 119 -8.10 -10.55 12.92
N VAL A 120 -7.41 -10.84 14.03
CA VAL A 120 -8.03 -11.06 15.34
C VAL A 120 -7.28 -10.32 16.43
N ASP A 121 -8.03 -9.64 17.28
CA ASP A 121 -7.54 -8.82 18.37
C ASP A 121 -7.88 -9.44 19.73
N ILE A 122 -6.89 -9.45 20.61
CA ILE A 122 -6.98 -10.06 21.95
C ILE A 122 -6.52 -9.03 22.99
N GLY A 123 -7.37 -8.79 23.98
CA GLY A 123 -7.07 -7.93 25.13
C GLY A 123 -6.51 -8.73 26.30
N PHE A 124 -5.45 -8.21 26.92
CA PHE A 124 -4.85 -8.75 28.15
C PHE A 124 -4.83 -7.74 29.30
N SER A 125 -5.51 -6.61 29.16
CA SER A 125 -5.51 -5.51 30.14
C SER A 125 -6.08 -5.91 31.49
N GLU A 126 -7.05 -6.81 31.51
CA GLU A 126 -7.76 -7.27 32.71
C GLU A 126 -7.07 -8.47 33.38
N LEU A 127 -6.02 -9.02 32.76
CA LEU A 127 -5.28 -10.17 33.31
C LEU A 127 -4.22 -9.70 34.31
N ASP A 128 -4.05 -10.48 35.37
CA ASP A 128 -2.91 -10.32 36.28
C ASP A 128 -1.57 -10.57 35.57
N ALA A 129 -0.49 -10.04 36.13
CA ALA A 129 0.83 -10.06 35.50
C ALA A 129 1.32 -11.49 35.20
N ALA A 130 1.04 -12.46 36.08
CA ALA A 130 1.49 -13.84 35.90
C ALA A 130 0.69 -14.56 34.81
N THR A 131 -0.63 -14.41 34.79
CA THR A 131 -1.47 -14.98 33.71
C THR A 131 -1.18 -14.34 32.37
N ARG A 132 -0.96 -13.02 32.34
CA ARG A 132 -0.54 -12.32 31.13
C ARG A 132 0.76 -12.92 30.58
N GLN A 133 1.81 -13.04 31.38
CA GLN A 133 3.09 -13.60 30.92
C GLN A 133 2.93 -15.00 30.33
N ARG A 134 2.15 -15.87 30.98
CA ARG A 134 1.85 -17.22 30.46
C ARG A 134 1.11 -17.19 29.13
N ALA A 135 0.19 -16.25 28.93
CA ALA A 135 -0.49 -16.08 27.66
C ALA A 135 0.49 -15.63 26.57
N LEU A 136 1.39 -14.68 26.87
CA LEU A 136 2.43 -14.24 25.93
C LEU A 136 3.31 -15.40 25.46
N ASP A 137 3.80 -16.22 26.40
CA ASP A 137 4.66 -17.36 26.10
C ASP A 137 3.95 -18.40 25.22
N LEU A 138 2.64 -18.58 25.45
CA LEU A 138 1.80 -19.49 24.68
C LEU A 138 1.59 -18.98 23.25
N PHE A 139 1.27 -17.69 23.07
CA PHE A 139 1.14 -17.08 21.74
C PHE A 139 2.47 -16.99 20.98
N HIS A 140 3.60 -16.94 21.68
CA HIS A 140 4.93 -17.00 21.07
C HIS A 140 5.21 -18.36 20.41
N LYS A 141 4.77 -19.46 21.04
CA LYS A 141 5.03 -20.82 20.56
C LYS A 141 3.95 -21.36 19.63
N ALA A 142 2.70 -20.94 19.83
CA ALA A 142 1.58 -21.44 19.05
C ALA A 142 1.74 -21.14 17.56
N ALA A 143 1.66 -22.17 16.72
CA ALA A 143 1.65 -22.04 15.27
C ALA A 143 0.22 -22.16 14.69
N ILE A 144 -0.61 -22.99 15.30
CA ILE A 144 -1.97 -23.30 14.85
C ILE A 144 -2.94 -22.95 15.98
N VAL A 145 -4.07 -22.36 15.60
CA VAL A 145 -5.14 -21.95 16.50
C VAL A 145 -6.47 -22.39 15.93
N THR A 146 -7.46 -22.56 16.82
CA THR A 146 -8.83 -22.90 16.43
C THR A 146 -9.75 -21.74 16.79
N LEU A 147 -10.41 -21.16 15.79
CA LEU A 147 -11.40 -20.11 15.93
C LEU A 147 -12.77 -20.75 16.13
N ARG A 148 -13.50 -20.34 17.16
CA ARG A 148 -14.90 -20.71 17.34
C ARG A 148 -15.76 -19.46 17.35
N PHE A 149 -16.71 -19.40 16.43
CA PHE A 149 -17.60 -18.27 16.23
C PHE A 149 -18.89 -18.43 17.05
N ALA A 150 -19.66 -17.34 17.16
CA ALA A 150 -20.90 -17.31 17.93
C ALA A 150 -21.99 -18.24 17.35
N ASP A 151 -21.99 -18.44 16.02
CA ASP A 151 -22.88 -19.37 15.32
C ASP A 151 -22.50 -20.86 15.51
N GLY A 152 -21.48 -21.14 16.33
CA GLY A 152 -21.00 -22.47 16.65
C GLY A 152 -20.03 -23.06 15.62
N LYS A 153 -19.77 -22.38 14.50
CA LYS A 153 -18.82 -22.86 13.50
C LYS A 153 -17.39 -22.73 14.00
N VAL A 154 -16.53 -23.60 13.48
CA VAL A 154 -15.14 -23.74 13.90
C VAL A 154 -14.24 -23.72 12.68
N LEU A 155 -13.19 -22.90 12.72
CA LEU A 155 -12.16 -22.84 11.69
C LEU A 155 -10.79 -23.03 12.32
N GLN A 156 -9.92 -23.82 11.68
CA GLN A 156 -8.51 -23.84 12.03
C GLN A 156 -7.76 -22.77 11.25
N ALA A 157 -6.75 -22.17 11.88
CA ALA A 157 -5.90 -21.20 11.22
C ALA A 157 -4.45 -21.30 11.70
N ARG A 158 -3.51 -20.93 10.82
CA ARG A 158 -2.10 -20.75 11.13
C ARG A 158 -1.83 -19.28 11.46
N ILE A 159 -1.01 -19.03 12.47
CA ILE A 159 -0.56 -17.67 12.80
C ILE A 159 0.53 -17.26 11.80
N GLU A 160 0.29 -16.22 11.02
CA GLU A 160 1.26 -15.63 10.07
C GLU A 160 1.99 -14.44 10.67
N ASN A 161 1.29 -13.63 11.47
CA ASN A 161 1.81 -12.38 11.99
C ASN A 161 1.32 -12.14 13.42
N ARG A 162 2.17 -11.50 14.23
CA ARG A 162 1.91 -11.17 15.64
C ARG A 162 2.33 -9.73 15.86
N GLN A 163 1.39 -8.87 16.24
CA GLN A 163 1.66 -7.46 16.52
C GLN A 163 1.23 -7.13 17.94
N TRP A 164 2.22 -6.97 18.81
CA TRP A 164 2.01 -6.59 20.19
C TRP A 164 1.75 -5.09 20.31
N GLY A 165 0.67 -4.74 20.98
CA GLY A 165 0.38 -3.37 21.36
C GLY A 165 1.28 -2.86 22.50
N PRO A 166 1.16 -1.57 22.85
CA PRO A 166 1.91 -0.96 23.95
C PRO A 166 1.76 -1.76 25.25
N ARG A 167 2.88 -1.93 25.97
CA ARG A 167 2.93 -2.67 27.25
C ARG A 167 2.38 -4.11 27.18
N GLN A 168 2.29 -4.70 25.97
CA GLN A 168 1.75 -6.03 25.73
C GLN A 168 0.33 -6.23 26.29
N GLN A 169 -0.47 -5.16 26.32
CA GLN A 169 -1.87 -5.19 26.77
C GLN A 169 -2.84 -5.64 25.68
N HIS A 170 -2.37 -5.68 24.44
CA HIS A 170 -3.15 -6.03 23.26
C HIS A 170 -2.29 -6.84 22.29
N LEU A 171 -2.88 -7.80 21.60
CA LEU A 171 -2.25 -8.57 20.52
C LEU A 171 -3.17 -8.62 19.32
N HIS A 172 -2.66 -8.12 18.20
CA HIS A 172 -3.25 -8.36 16.88
C HIS A 172 -2.57 -9.58 16.25
N LEU A 173 -3.38 -10.53 15.79
CA LEU A 173 -2.96 -11.73 15.09
C LEU A 173 -3.44 -11.69 13.65
N GLY A 174 -2.50 -11.87 12.72
CA GLY A 174 -2.81 -12.22 11.34
C GLY A 174 -2.90 -13.73 11.21
N LEU A 175 -4.09 -14.25 10.93
CA LEU A 175 -4.36 -15.69 10.82
C LEU A 175 -4.66 -16.07 9.36
N ALA A 176 -4.11 -17.18 8.89
CA ALA A 176 -4.42 -17.78 7.59
C ALA A 176 -5.21 -19.08 7.81
N TYR A 177 -6.37 -19.21 7.16
CA TYR A 177 -7.23 -20.37 7.37
C TYR A 177 -6.57 -21.67 6.89
N ARG A 178 -6.88 -22.77 7.58
CA ARG A 178 -6.62 -24.14 7.15
C ARG A 178 -7.96 -24.84 6.98
N PHE A 179 -8.44 -24.86 5.74
CA PHE A 179 -9.70 -25.52 5.40
C PHE A 179 -9.52 -27.04 5.42
N ALA A 180 -10.39 -27.73 6.15
CA ALA A 180 -10.49 -29.18 6.06
C ALA A 180 -11.40 -29.59 4.90
N ASN A 181 -12.38 -28.76 4.56
CA ASN A 181 -13.39 -29.03 3.54
C ASN A 181 -13.90 -27.74 2.85
N ILE A 182 -14.73 -27.91 1.81
CA ILE A 182 -15.30 -26.79 1.03
C ILE A 182 -16.29 -25.94 1.85
N GLN A 183 -16.96 -26.51 2.86
CA GLN A 183 -17.88 -25.75 3.71
C GLN A 183 -17.13 -24.75 4.60
N ASP A 184 -15.94 -25.11 5.08
CA ASP A 184 -15.07 -24.20 5.83
C ASP A 184 -14.68 -22.98 4.97
N GLU A 185 -14.35 -23.22 3.69
CA GLU A 185 -14.03 -22.15 2.74
C GLU A 185 -15.25 -21.27 2.45
N ARG A 186 -16.41 -21.88 2.20
CA ARG A 186 -17.67 -21.14 1.99
C ARG A 186 -18.01 -20.29 3.20
N TYR A 187 -17.80 -20.82 4.40
CA TYR A 187 -18.04 -20.08 5.61
C TYR A 187 -17.07 -18.90 5.77
N ALA A 188 -15.78 -19.06 5.46
CA ALA A 188 -14.83 -17.94 5.47
C ALA A 188 -15.24 -16.82 4.48
N VAL A 189 -15.74 -17.18 3.29
CA VAL A 189 -16.29 -16.21 2.33
C VAL A 189 -17.53 -15.51 2.90
N ASP A 190 -18.47 -16.28 3.43
CA ASP A 190 -19.72 -15.78 4.02
C ASP A 190 -19.46 -14.85 5.22
N LEU A 191 -18.50 -15.19 6.07
CA LEU A 191 -18.07 -14.37 7.20
C LEU A 191 -17.56 -12.99 6.76
N ALA A 192 -16.76 -12.95 5.69
CA ALA A 192 -16.15 -11.71 5.20
C ALA A 192 -17.08 -10.89 4.30
N PHE A 193 -17.94 -11.55 3.51
CA PHE A 193 -18.68 -10.91 2.40
C PHE A 193 -20.18 -11.27 2.34
N GLY A 194 -20.70 -12.13 3.21
CA GLY A 194 -22.09 -12.60 3.18
C GLY A 194 -23.10 -11.56 3.65
N ASP A 195 -22.69 -10.66 4.56
CA ASP A 195 -23.57 -9.62 5.10
C ASP A 195 -23.49 -8.31 4.27
N SER A 196 -24.55 -8.04 3.50
CA SER A 196 -24.66 -6.84 2.70
C SER A 196 -24.72 -5.54 3.52
N ALA A 197 -25.31 -5.56 4.72
CA ALA A 197 -25.39 -4.38 5.58
C ALA A 197 -24.00 -4.01 6.11
N ARG A 198 -23.22 -5.00 6.53
CA ARG A 198 -21.81 -4.83 6.91
C ARG A 198 -20.97 -4.31 5.75
N LEU A 199 -21.19 -4.81 4.54
CA LEU A 199 -20.49 -4.30 3.35
C LEU A 199 -20.85 -2.84 3.06
N GLN A 200 -22.12 -2.45 3.24
CA GLN A 200 -22.54 -1.06 3.10
C GLN A 200 -21.91 -0.16 4.17
N GLU A 201 -21.89 -0.60 5.43
CA GLU A 201 -21.21 0.11 6.52
C GLU A 201 -19.71 0.30 6.22
N ASN A 202 -19.06 -0.73 5.66
CA ASN A 202 -17.66 -0.67 5.23
C ASN A 202 -17.43 0.34 4.12
N LEU A 203 -18.39 0.54 3.22
CA LEU A 203 -18.34 1.58 2.20
C LEU A 203 -18.54 2.97 2.82
N ASP A 204 -19.51 3.13 3.71
CA ASP A 204 -19.82 4.40 4.37
C ASP A 204 -18.66 4.88 5.25
N ARG A 205 -17.99 3.96 5.95
CA ARG A 205 -16.75 4.23 6.71
C ARG A 205 -15.63 4.77 5.81
N ARG A 206 -15.54 4.32 4.55
CA ARG A 206 -14.54 4.83 3.58
C ARG A 206 -14.96 6.16 2.98
N HIS A 207 -16.26 6.44 2.89
CA HIS A 207 -16.82 7.66 2.33
C HIS A 207 -16.98 8.82 3.33
N GLN A 208 -16.34 8.76 4.50
CA GLN A 208 -16.32 9.88 5.44
C GLN A 208 -15.86 11.15 4.71
N GLY A 209 -16.79 12.10 4.56
CA GLY A 209 -16.64 13.23 3.65
C GLY A 209 -15.44 14.10 4.01
N LYS A 210 -14.60 14.36 3.01
CA LYS A 210 -13.57 15.42 3.10
C LYS A 210 -14.15 16.70 2.49
N SER A 211 -13.89 17.84 3.12
CA SER A 211 -14.19 19.14 2.48
C SER A 211 -13.38 19.30 1.20
N ILE A 212 -13.91 20.05 0.22
CA ILE A 212 -13.25 20.25 -1.08
C ILE A 212 -11.85 20.86 -0.89
N LEU A 213 -11.74 21.91 -0.07
CA LEU A 213 -10.46 22.55 0.23
C LEU A 213 -9.50 21.60 0.96
N GLY A 214 -10.02 20.80 1.90
CA GLY A 214 -9.22 19.79 2.60
C GLY A 214 -8.70 18.70 1.67
N ALA A 215 -9.52 18.27 0.71
CA ALA A 215 -9.13 17.29 -0.30
C ALA A 215 -8.06 17.85 -1.26
N LEU A 216 -8.22 19.09 -1.73
CA LEU A 216 -7.23 19.76 -2.57
C LEU A 216 -5.88 19.91 -1.86
N ALA A 217 -5.89 20.39 -0.61
CA ALA A 217 -4.67 20.51 0.20
C ALA A 217 -4.02 19.14 0.43
N HIS A 218 -4.82 18.10 0.70
CA HIS A 218 -4.32 16.74 0.88
C HIS A 218 -3.68 16.18 -0.39
N ILE A 219 -4.29 16.40 -1.56
CA ILE A 219 -3.71 15.99 -2.86
C ILE A 219 -2.41 16.75 -3.12
N ALA A 220 -2.36 18.05 -2.85
CA ALA A 220 -1.14 18.84 -3.00
C ALA A 220 0.01 18.29 -2.14
N VAL A 221 -0.27 17.98 -0.87
CA VAL A 221 0.72 17.37 0.03
C VAL A 221 1.17 15.99 -0.47
N LEU A 222 0.23 15.13 -0.88
CA LEU A 222 0.56 13.81 -1.41
C LEU A 222 1.37 13.90 -2.71
N ALA A 223 1.03 14.82 -3.60
CA ALA A 223 1.73 15.05 -4.85
C ALA A 223 3.20 15.38 -4.60
N VAL A 224 3.45 16.33 -3.68
CA VAL A 224 4.82 16.72 -3.32
C VAL A 224 5.56 15.57 -2.65
N ILE A 225 4.98 14.92 -1.65
CA ILE A 225 5.65 13.86 -0.87
C ILE A 225 5.92 12.62 -1.73
N GLU A 226 4.89 12.04 -2.35
CA GLU A 226 5.03 10.80 -3.11
C GLU A 226 5.71 11.03 -4.46
N GLY A 227 5.46 12.18 -5.11
CA GLY A 227 6.18 12.58 -6.32
C GLY A 227 7.68 12.76 -6.07
N SER A 228 8.06 13.41 -4.96
CA SER A 228 9.48 13.56 -4.60
C SER A 228 10.16 12.22 -4.28
N LYS A 229 9.45 11.30 -3.62
CA LYS A 229 9.95 9.92 -3.39
C LYS A 229 10.22 9.20 -4.71
N ASN A 230 9.30 9.32 -5.66
CA ASN A 230 9.46 8.77 -7.01
C ASN A 230 10.71 9.36 -7.69
N LEU A 231 10.85 10.69 -7.72
CA LEU A 231 12.02 11.36 -8.31
C LEU A 231 13.33 10.91 -7.66
N TRP A 232 13.38 10.88 -6.33
CA TRP A 232 14.57 10.46 -5.59
C TRP A 232 14.97 9.03 -5.91
N TRP A 233 14.00 8.11 -5.96
CA TRP A 233 14.26 6.72 -6.32
C TRP A 233 14.76 6.60 -7.76
N GLN A 234 14.18 7.36 -8.70
CA GLN A 234 14.63 7.37 -10.09
C GLN A 234 16.03 7.95 -10.26
N LEU A 235 16.36 9.03 -9.54
CA LEU A 235 17.70 9.61 -9.51
C LEU A 235 18.73 8.62 -8.96
N ARG A 236 18.39 7.94 -7.85
CA ARG A 236 19.23 6.87 -7.29
C ARG A 236 19.46 5.74 -8.29
N ASN A 237 18.43 5.30 -8.99
CA ASN A 237 18.59 4.26 -10.00
C ASN A 237 19.48 4.69 -11.17
N LEU A 238 19.35 5.92 -11.64
CA LEU A 238 20.23 6.46 -12.68
C LEU A 238 21.68 6.58 -12.20
N TRP A 239 21.87 6.98 -10.95
CA TRP A 239 23.17 7.03 -10.30
C TRP A 239 23.80 5.64 -10.20
N ASP A 240 23.08 4.65 -9.71
CA ASP A 240 23.57 3.27 -9.59
C ASP A 240 23.92 2.67 -10.97
N LEU A 241 23.14 3.00 -12.00
CA LEU A 241 23.46 2.63 -13.39
C LEU A 241 24.74 3.31 -13.91
N ALA A 242 24.91 4.62 -13.65
CA ALA A 242 26.09 5.38 -14.06
C ALA A 242 27.36 4.88 -13.35
N TYR A 243 27.30 4.67 -12.03
CA TYR A 243 28.42 4.14 -11.24
C TYR A 243 28.73 2.68 -11.57
N GLY A 244 27.72 1.84 -11.79
CA GLY A 244 27.90 0.46 -12.23
C GLY A 244 28.45 0.34 -13.66
N ALA A 245 28.18 1.32 -14.52
CA ALA A 245 28.84 1.44 -15.83
C ALA A 245 30.31 1.88 -15.67
N MET A 246 30.56 2.87 -14.81
CA MET A 246 31.91 3.40 -14.54
C MET A 246 32.85 2.36 -13.90
N GLY A 247 32.33 1.52 -13.00
CA GLY A 247 33.07 0.41 -12.40
C GLY A 247 33.44 -0.69 -13.41
N ARG A 248 32.62 -0.92 -14.44
CA ARG A 248 32.92 -1.87 -15.53
C ARG A 248 33.96 -1.31 -16.49
N THR A 249 33.93 -0.02 -16.81
CA THR A 249 34.93 0.64 -17.66
C THR A 249 36.31 0.71 -17.00
N LEU A 250 36.39 0.92 -15.68
CA LEU A 250 37.67 0.90 -14.94
C LEU A 250 38.31 -0.50 -14.90
N ARG A 251 37.50 -1.56 -14.87
CA ARG A 251 37.99 -2.95 -14.89
C ARG A 251 38.50 -3.38 -16.28
N HIS A 252 37.96 -2.81 -17.35
CA HIS A 252 38.46 -2.99 -18.73
C HIS A 252 39.64 -2.07 -19.08
N GLY A 253 39.80 -0.92 -18.41
CA GLY A 253 40.98 -0.06 -18.57
C GLY A 253 42.26 -0.69 -18.00
N LYS A 254 42.17 -1.32 -16.81
CA LYS A 254 43.32 -1.99 -16.17
C LYS A 254 43.79 -3.28 -16.88
N THR A 255 42.97 -3.88 -17.73
CA THR A 255 43.35 -5.08 -18.50
C THR A 255 44.04 -4.76 -19.82
N LYS A 256 44.08 -3.49 -20.26
CA LYS A 256 44.80 -3.04 -21.47
C LYS A 256 46.18 -2.45 -21.21
N GLU A 257 46.57 -2.23 -19.95
CA GLU A 257 47.92 -1.76 -19.58
C GLU A 257 48.87 -2.88 -19.10
N LEU A 258 48.47 -4.15 -19.20
CA LEU A 258 49.27 -5.31 -18.79
C LEU A 258 49.56 -6.30 -19.95
N THR A 259 49.47 -5.83 -21.19
CA THR A 259 49.94 -6.53 -22.41
C THR A 259 50.72 -5.55 -23.25
#